data_AF-A0A9E1MVC4-F1
#
_entry.id   AF-A0A9E1MVC4-F1
#
_cell.length_a   1.000
_cell.length_b   1.000
_cell.length_c   1.000
_cell.angle_alpha   90.00
_cell.angle_beta   90.00
_cell.angle_gamma   90.00
#
_symmetry.space_group_name_H-M   'P 1'
#
loop_
_entity.id
_entity.type
_entity.pdbx_description
1 polymer ?
#
loop_
_entity_poly.entity_id
_entity_poly.type
_entity_poly.pdbx_seq_one_letter_code
_entity_poly.pdbx_strand_id
1 'polypeptide(L)'
;MIAITLLSTLAFGQGYGDEVLIEDLWVLPELLNEVDVDEVVGGTKIDHDRWDDAAGIVFYNSYVGCTGTLIAPDVVLTAGHCDSGISHVVLGSNDWYSNEGEMIPVENSWEYKDSWRSYDIAVLKLDSESSIEPRPLALDCIIDEYLHDGVEVAVVGFGNTNEQGNKSTSQKREGFTHIQDHDCDENYINGVYAGCNSSVSPGGELGAGGDGVDACFGDSGGPLYLITDKGDYLVGVTSRAYAGVSQQYPCRDGGIYVRPDAVVKWIERKSGRTLPRPACNAAPDPEAADIAIVAKDESGTTQIFPNDPDPDNIHTFTLAEAAENGDVQVFDDGTVVYTPHKGFSGTDRFTVAVTDDGSDYKSSGPITADVDIDVTVERMGGSGGGCGCSSTEGFAGGLWLTLTVGFLVRRRN
;
A
#
# COMPACT_ATOMS: atom_id res chain seq x y z
N MET A 1 14.32 15.77 -24.64
CA MET A 1 15.00 16.99 -25.12
C MET A 1 16.35 16.59 -25.70
N ILE A 2 16.44 16.30 -27.00
CA ILE A 2 17.69 16.10 -27.75
C ILE A 2 17.49 16.81 -29.10
N ALA A 3 18.28 17.84 -29.35
CA ALA A 3 18.18 18.69 -30.54
C ALA A 3 19.07 18.14 -31.66
N ILE A 4 18.50 17.93 -32.85
CA ILE A 4 19.27 17.71 -34.08
C ILE A 4 19.14 18.97 -34.94
N THR A 5 20.26 19.66 -35.13
CA THR A 5 20.36 20.92 -35.89
C THR A 5 20.50 20.60 -37.38
N LEU A 6 19.52 20.97 -38.20
CA LEU A 6 19.60 20.91 -39.65
C LEU A 6 20.22 22.22 -40.19
N LEU A 7 21.42 22.13 -40.74
CA LEU A 7 22.04 23.20 -41.55
C LEU A 7 21.71 22.94 -43.02
N SER A 8 20.86 23.77 -43.61
CA SER A 8 20.67 23.83 -45.06
C SER A 8 21.40 25.05 -45.63
N THR A 9 22.44 24.80 -46.43
CA THR A 9 23.03 25.81 -47.31
C THR A 9 22.13 26.02 -48.53
N LEU A 10 21.56 27.21 -48.62
CA LEU A 10 20.87 27.74 -49.81
C LEU A 10 21.89 28.01 -50.92
N ALA A 11 21.66 27.42 -52.09
CA ALA A 11 22.23 27.88 -53.36
C ALA A 11 21.10 28.17 -54.35
N PHE A 12 20.99 29.44 -54.74
CA PHE A 12 20.10 29.91 -55.80
C PHE A 12 20.64 29.53 -57.18
N GLY A 13 19.76 29.04 -58.05
CA GLY A 13 19.99 28.92 -59.49
C GLY A 13 18.66 28.93 -60.24
N GLN A 14 18.45 29.96 -61.08
CA GLN A 14 17.26 30.17 -61.92
C GLN A 14 17.16 29.16 -63.07
N GLY A 15 15.93 28.80 -63.47
CA GLY A 15 15.62 28.45 -64.86
C GLY A 15 14.61 27.32 -65.08
N TYR A 16 13.41 27.70 -65.52
CA TYR A 16 12.48 27.03 -66.46
C TYR A 16 12.27 25.50 -66.43
N GLY A 17 11.03 25.12 -66.11
CA GLY A 17 10.18 24.09 -66.75
C GLY A 17 10.80 22.74 -67.11
N ASP A 18 10.44 21.70 -66.37
CA ASP A 18 9.78 20.48 -66.87
C ASP A 18 9.57 19.50 -65.69
N GLU A 19 8.61 18.58 -65.86
CA GLU A 19 8.20 17.57 -64.89
C GLU A 19 9.40 16.79 -64.32
N VAL A 20 9.57 16.81 -62.99
CA VAL A 20 10.54 15.96 -62.31
C VAL A 20 9.84 14.65 -61.93
N LEU A 21 10.03 13.64 -62.76
CA LEU A 21 9.91 12.24 -62.37
C LEU A 21 10.95 11.98 -61.28
N ILE A 22 10.50 11.72 -60.05
CA ILE A 22 11.35 11.21 -58.98
C ILE A 22 11.47 9.70 -59.19
N GLU A 23 12.32 9.29 -60.13
CA GLU A 23 12.95 7.97 -60.08
C GLU A 23 14.26 8.10 -59.30
N ASP A 24 14.58 7.06 -58.52
CA ASP A 24 15.77 6.91 -57.68
C ASP A 24 15.80 7.66 -56.34
N LEU A 25 14.87 7.32 -55.44
CA LEU A 25 15.19 7.25 -54.01
C LEU A 25 15.37 5.78 -53.63
N TRP A 26 16.61 5.31 -53.69
CA TRP A 26 17.02 4.02 -53.11
C TRP A 26 16.97 4.14 -51.59
N VAL A 27 15.78 3.94 -51.02
CA VAL A 27 15.62 3.69 -49.59
C VAL A 27 16.07 2.26 -49.33
N LEU A 28 17.10 2.11 -48.50
CA LEU A 28 17.62 0.82 -48.03
C LEU A 28 16.45 -0.02 -47.46
N PRO A 29 16.19 -1.22 -47.97
CA PRO A 29 15.12 -2.08 -47.48
C PRO A 29 15.60 -2.86 -46.24
N GLU A 30 15.95 -2.17 -45.15
CA GLU A 30 16.33 -2.80 -43.87
C GLU A 30 15.79 -2.08 -42.62
N LEU A 31 14.85 -1.13 -42.75
CA LEU A 31 14.23 -0.44 -41.60
C LEU A 31 12.69 -0.38 -41.69
N LEU A 32 12.08 -1.41 -42.27
CA LEU A 32 10.70 -1.78 -41.97
C LEU A 32 10.74 -3.18 -41.34
N ASN A 33 11.36 -3.27 -40.16
CA ASN A 33 10.91 -4.32 -39.24
C ASN A 33 9.48 -3.93 -38.87
N GLU A 34 8.53 -4.77 -39.28
CA GLU A 34 7.22 -4.84 -38.65
C GLU A 34 7.45 -4.83 -37.14
N VAL A 35 7.03 -3.75 -36.48
CA VAL A 35 6.87 -3.77 -35.04
C VAL A 35 5.68 -4.70 -34.81
N ASP A 36 5.99 -5.95 -34.49
CA ASP A 36 5.00 -6.96 -34.14
C ASP A 36 4.47 -6.62 -32.75
N VAL A 37 3.57 -5.64 -32.68
CA VAL A 37 2.72 -5.35 -31.52
C VAL A 37 1.70 -6.48 -31.42
N ASP A 38 2.14 -7.60 -30.88
CA ASP A 38 1.28 -8.68 -30.46
C ASP A 38 1.30 -8.71 -28.94
N GLU A 39 0.15 -8.43 -28.33
CA GLU A 39 0.04 -7.67 -27.08
C GLU A 39 -0.74 -8.45 -25.99
N VAL A 40 -0.78 -8.10 -24.69
CA VAL A 40 -2.09 -8.17 -23.94
C VAL A 40 -3.08 -7.34 -24.78
N VAL A 41 -4.41 -7.31 -24.68
CA VAL A 41 -5.09 -6.23 -25.47
C VAL A 41 -4.45 -4.89 -25.10
N GLY A 42 -3.73 -4.22 -26.03
CA GLY A 42 -2.88 -3.04 -25.79
C GLY A 42 -1.48 -3.22 -25.15
N GLY A 43 -1.08 -4.43 -24.72
CA GLY A 43 0.20 -4.70 -24.04
C GLY A 43 1.41 -5.04 -24.92
N THR A 44 2.49 -5.54 -24.34
CA THR A 44 3.71 -5.94 -25.08
C THR A 44 4.25 -7.28 -24.63
N LYS A 45 5.13 -7.87 -25.46
CA LYS A 45 5.88 -9.06 -25.08
C LYS A 45 6.88 -8.72 -23.97
N ILE A 46 6.92 -9.54 -22.93
CA ILE A 46 7.94 -9.43 -21.88
C ILE A 46 9.24 -10.13 -22.32
N ASP A 47 10.36 -9.44 -22.19
CA ASP A 47 11.73 -9.96 -22.37
C ASP A 47 12.62 -9.78 -21.12
N HIS A 48 12.02 -9.39 -19.99
CA HIS A 48 12.66 -9.19 -18.68
C HIS A 48 12.04 -10.06 -17.57
N ASP A 49 12.60 -9.98 -16.37
CA ASP A 49 12.31 -10.81 -15.19
C ASP A 49 11.43 -10.13 -14.12
N ARG A 50 11.10 -8.84 -14.27
CA ARG A 50 10.26 -8.05 -13.34
C ARG A 50 8.99 -8.77 -12.85
N TRP A 51 8.39 -9.63 -13.68
CA TRP A 51 7.12 -10.32 -13.45
C TRP A 51 7.26 -11.84 -13.35
N ASP A 52 8.40 -12.34 -12.89
CA ASP A 52 8.63 -13.78 -12.74
C ASP A 52 7.68 -14.45 -11.74
N ASP A 53 7.06 -13.66 -10.86
CA ASP A 53 6.01 -14.08 -9.92
C ASP A 53 4.63 -14.29 -10.59
N ALA A 54 4.40 -13.75 -11.79
CA ALA A 54 3.19 -14.00 -12.56
C ALA A 54 3.20 -15.43 -13.11
N ALA A 55 2.31 -16.26 -12.57
CA ALA A 55 2.29 -17.69 -12.79
C ALA A 55 1.36 -18.09 -13.94
N GLY A 56 1.83 -18.95 -14.84
CA GLY A 56 0.96 -19.66 -15.78
C GLY A 56 0.31 -20.86 -15.08
N ILE A 57 -1.03 -20.95 -15.04
CA ILE A 57 -1.73 -22.08 -14.41
C ILE A 57 -2.13 -23.09 -15.48
N VAL A 58 -1.44 -24.25 -15.46
CA VAL A 58 -1.57 -25.29 -16.48
C VAL A 58 -2.53 -26.38 -15.99
N PHE A 59 -3.59 -26.63 -16.74
CA PHE A 59 -4.59 -27.66 -16.44
C PHE A 59 -4.15 -29.03 -16.97
N TYR A 60 -4.72 -30.14 -16.46
CA TYR A 60 -4.35 -31.51 -16.88
C TYR A 60 -4.52 -31.81 -18.38
N ASN A 61 -5.30 -30.99 -19.10
CA ASN A 61 -5.43 -31.04 -20.55
C ASN A 61 -4.32 -30.28 -21.30
N SER A 62 -3.27 -29.85 -20.58
CA SER A 62 -2.02 -29.27 -21.08
C SER A 62 -2.15 -27.92 -21.80
N TYR A 63 -3.12 -27.08 -21.42
CA TYR A 63 -3.15 -25.67 -21.77
C TYR A 63 -3.12 -24.78 -20.52
N VAL A 64 -2.56 -23.57 -20.66
CA VAL A 64 -2.74 -22.51 -19.65
C VAL A 64 -4.15 -21.96 -19.76
N GLY A 65 -4.96 -22.20 -18.73
CA GLY A 65 -6.34 -21.75 -18.71
C GLY A 65 -6.58 -20.50 -17.87
N CYS A 66 -5.62 -20.17 -17.00
CA CYS A 66 -5.66 -19.05 -16.07
C CYS A 66 -4.23 -18.58 -15.77
N THR A 67 -4.15 -17.39 -15.20
CA THR A 67 -2.92 -16.82 -14.65
C THR A 67 -3.04 -16.77 -13.12
N GLY A 68 -1.92 -16.65 -12.43
CA GLY A 68 -1.85 -16.49 -10.99
C GLY A 68 -0.69 -15.59 -10.57
N THR A 69 -0.51 -15.40 -9.26
CA THR A 69 0.59 -14.62 -8.69
C THR A 69 1.23 -15.37 -7.52
N LEU A 70 2.54 -15.58 -7.54
CA LEU A 70 3.30 -16.10 -6.40
C LEU A 70 3.38 -15.03 -5.31
N ILE A 71 2.81 -15.31 -4.13
CA ILE A 71 2.71 -14.34 -3.01
C ILE A 71 3.41 -14.82 -1.72
N ALA A 72 3.81 -16.08 -1.69
CA ALA A 72 4.77 -16.63 -0.75
C ALA A 72 5.52 -17.78 -1.46
N PRO A 73 6.65 -18.29 -0.93
CA PRO A 73 7.51 -19.22 -1.66
C PRO A 73 6.80 -20.45 -2.24
N ASP A 74 5.70 -20.91 -1.63
CA ASP A 74 4.90 -22.04 -2.12
C ASP A 74 3.39 -21.73 -2.20
N VAL A 75 3.04 -20.45 -2.39
CA VAL A 75 1.64 -19.99 -2.40
C VAL A 75 1.38 -19.10 -3.60
N VAL A 76 0.46 -19.54 -4.46
CA VAL A 76 -0.02 -18.78 -5.61
C VAL A 76 -1.47 -18.36 -5.39
N LEU A 77 -1.79 -17.08 -5.62
CA LEU A 77 -3.18 -16.62 -5.74
C LEU A 77 -3.66 -16.72 -7.18
N THR A 78 -4.94 -16.98 -7.33
CA THR A 78 -5.64 -16.98 -8.62
C THR A 78 -7.13 -16.71 -8.40
N ALA A 79 -7.93 -16.72 -9.47
CA ALA A 79 -9.38 -16.58 -9.38
C ALA A 79 -10.00 -17.88 -8.86
N GLY A 80 -11.11 -17.76 -8.13
CA GLY A 80 -11.83 -18.90 -7.59
C GLY A 80 -12.34 -19.85 -8.68
N HIS A 81 -12.82 -19.28 -9.79
CA HIS A 81 -13.27 -20.07 -10.95
C HIS A 81 -12.16 -20.86 -11.67
N CYS A 82 -10.89 -20.65 -11.31
CA CYS A 82 -9.73 -21.36 -11.85
C CYS A 82 -9.29 -22.57 -11.00
N ASP A 83 -9.91 -22.83 -9.83
CA ASP A 83 -9.37 -23.71 -8.78
C ASP A 83 -9.40 -25.22 -9.03
N SER A 84 -9.87 -25.66 -10.21
CA SER A 84 -10.18 -27.06 -10.51
C SER A 84 -9.44 -27.59 -11.75
N GLY A 85 -8.93 -28.83 -11.68
CA GLY A 85 -8.27 -29.44 -12.84
C GLY A 85 -6.85 -28.91 -13.12
N ILE A 86 -6.23 -28.25 -12.16
CA ILE A 86 -4.86 -27.73 -12.23
C ILE A 86 -3.85 -28.87 -12.07
N SER A 87 -2.84 -28.89 -12.94
CA SER A 87 -1.72 -29.83 -12.87
C SER A 87 -0.49 -29.23 -12.17
N HIS A 88 -0.06 -28.05 -12.62
CA HIS A 88 1.11 -27.35 -12.11
C HIS A 88 1.02 -25.86 -12.45
N VAL A 89 1.90 -25.08 -11.82
CA VAL A 89 2.17 -23.69 -12.18
C VAL A 89 3.51 -23.59 -12.91
N VAL A 90 3.63 -22.61 -13.80
CA VAL A 90 4.89 -22.20 -14.42
C VAL A 90 5.27 -20.82 -13.87
N LEU A 91 6.47 -20.72 -13.29
CA LEU A 91 7.03 -19.50 -12.68
C LEU A 91 8.40 -19.18 -13.30
N GLY A 92 8.82 -17.92 -13.26
CA GLY A 92 10.14 -17.52 -13.77
C GLY A 92 10.31 -17.69 -15.28
N SER A 93 9.20 -17.71 -16.02
CA SER A 93 9.16 -17.89 -17.46
C SER A 93 8.29 -16.84 -18.13
N ASN A 94 8.71 -16.42 -19.33
CA ASN A 94 7.89 -15.63 -20.24
C ASN A 94 7.22 -16.48 -21.33
N ASP A 95 7.41 -17.80 -21.32
CA ASP A 95 6.76 -18.73 -22.24
C ASP A 95 6.41 -20.01 -21.51
N TRP A 96 5.12 -20.28 -21.32
CA TRP A 96 4.69 -21.43 -20.53
C TRP A 96 4.95 -22.79 -21.19
N TYR A 97 5.33 -22.83 -22.48
CA TYR A 97 5.84 -24.04 -23.13
C TYR A 97 7.35 -24.22 -22.98
N SER A 98 8.07 -23.17 -22.56
CA SER A 98 9.52 -23.25 -22.45
C SER A 98 9.93 -24.11 -21.26
N ASN A 99 11.17 -24.57 -21.30
CA ASN A 99 11.86 -25.18 -20.18
C ASN A 99 12.67 -24.16 -19.36
N GLU A 100 12.47 -22.87 -19.62
CA GLU A 100 13.09 -21.75 -18.92
C GLU A 100 12.12 -21.34 -17.81
N GLY A 101 12.40 -21.72 -16.56
CA GLY A 101 11.52 -21.47 -15.41
C GLY A 101 11.26 -22.72 -14.57
N GLU A 102 10.36 -22.59 -13.60
CA GLU A 102 9.99 -23.63 -12.65
C GLU A 102 8.59 -24.18 -12.96
N MET A 103 8.49 -25.50 -13.14
CA MET A 103 7.21 -26.21 -13.24
C MET A 103 6.93 -26.91 -11.91
N ILE A 104 6.04 -26.34 -11.11
CA ILE A 104 5.77 -26.85 -9.75
C ILE A 104 4.35 -27.41 -9.66
N PRO A 105 4.16 -28.70 -9.34
CA PRO A 105 2.84 -29.28 -9.12
C PRO A 105 2.05 -28.55 -8.03
N VAL A 106 0.74 -28.51 -8.19
CA VAL A 106 -0.17 -27.99 -7.16
C VAL A 106 -0.54 -29.12 -6.21
N GLU A 107 -0.15 -29.00 -4.94
CA GLU A 107 -0.48 -29.94 -3.87
C GLU A 107 -1.95 -29.81 -3.46
N ASN A 108 -2.44 -28.58 -3.33
CA ASN A 108 -3.79 -28.30 -2.85
C ASN A 108 -4.34 -26.97 -3.40
N SER A 109 -5.66 -26.86 -3.48
CA SER A 109 -6.35 -25.62 -3.84
C SER A 109 -7.54 -25.36 -2.91
N TRP A 110 -7.81 -24.09 -2.65
CA TRP A 110 -8.99 -23.66 -1.90
C TRP A 110 -9.57 -22.38 -2.49
N GLU A 111 -10.81 -22.43 -2.97
CA GLU A 111 -11.59 -21.22 -3.24
C GLU A 111 -12.10 -20.54 -1.96
N TYR A 112 -12.24 -19.22 -2.02
CA TYR A 112 -12.92 -18.45 -0.99
C TYR A 112 -14.44 -18.49 -1.22
N LYS A 113 -15.14 -19.32 -0.43
CA LYS A 113 -16.62 -19.35 -0.31
C LYS A 113 -17.38 -19.21 -1.65
N ASP A 114 -17.74 -20.28 -2.35
CA ASP A 114 -18.60 -20.22 -3.55
C ASP A 114 -18.28 -19.01 -4.45
N SER A 115 -17.10 -19.08 -5.07
CA SER A 115 -16.46 -17.99 -5.82
C SER A 115 -17.37 -17.35 -6.89
N TRP A 116 -18.31 -18.12 -7.42
CA TRP A 116 -19.33 -17.67 -8.38
C TRP A 116 -20.37 -16.70 -7.80
N ARG A 117 -20.46 -16.57 -6.48
CA ARG A 117 -21.49 -15.78 -5.78
C ARG A 117 -20.96 -14.85 -4.71
N SER A 118 -19.70 -14.97 -4.32
CA SER A 118 -19.12 -14.09 -3.29
C SER A 118 -17.86 -13.41 -3.78
N TYR A 119 -16.69 -14.00 -3.59
CA TYR A 119 -15.38 -13.41 -3.81
C TYR A 119 -14.58 -14.35 -4.70
N ASP A 120 -14.27 -13.93 -5.92
CA ASP A 120 -13.65 -14.77 -6.94
C ASP A 120 -12.13 -14.89 -6.74
N ILE A 121 -11.72 -15.57 -5.66
CA ILE A 121 -10.32 -15.80 -5.32
C ILE A 121 -10.09 -17.22 -4.82
N ALA A 122 -8.94 -17.79 -5.19
CA ALA A 122 -8.45 -19.07 -4.71
C ALA A 122 -6.97 -19.00 -4.33
N VAL A 123 -6.59 -19.88 -3.42
CA VAL A 123 -5.21 -20.11 -2.99
C VAL A 123 -4.77 -21.47 -3.50
N LEU A 124 -3.63 -21.51 -4.18
CA LEU A 124 -2.94 -22.73 -4.59
C LEU A 124 -1.73 -22.94 -3.68
N LYS A 125 -1.62 -24.13 -3.09
CA LYS A 125 -0.44 -24.60 -2.39
C LYS A 125 0.42 -25.41 -3.34
N LEU A 126 1.67 -25.01 -3.50
CA LEU A 126 2.63 -25.70 -4.35
C LEU A 126 3.30 -26.86 -3.60
N ASP A 127 3.66 -27.93 -4.31
CA ASP A 127 4.33 -29.13 -3.77
C ASP A 127 5.78 -28.85 -3.29
N SER A 128 6.38 -27.77 -3.77
CA SER A 128 7.69 -27.27 -3.33
C SER A 128 7.76 -25.75 -3.34
N GLU A 129 8.67 -25.18 -2.54
CA GLU A 129 9.00 -23.76 -2.59
C GLU A 129 9.69 -23.41 -3.93
N SER A 130 9.27 -22.31 -4.53
CA SER A 130 9.88 -21.67 -5.69
C SER A 130 11.12 -20.88 -5.29
N SER A 131 12.08 -20.75 -6.21
CA SER A 131 13.21 -19.82 -6.03
C SER A 131 12.89 -18.38 -6.43
N ILE A 132 11.74 -18.15 -7.07
CA ILE A 132 11.27 -16.82 -7.47
C ILE A 132 10.86 -16.01 -6.24
N GLU A 133 11.24 -14.73 -6.22
CA GLU A 133 10.84 -13.80 -5.17
C GLU A 133 9.31 -13.58 -5.20
N PRO A 134 8.58 -13.87 -4.11
CA PRO A 134 7.14 -13.68 -4.10
C PRO A 134 6.76 -12.19 -4.08
N ARG A 135 5.67 -11.85 -4.76
CA ARG A 135 5.11 -10.51 -4.77
C ARG A 135 4.42 -10.17 -3.45
N PRO A 136 4.79 -9.05 -2.78
CA PRO A 136 4.01 -8.55 -1.66
C PRO A 136 2.62 -8.06 -2.11
N LEU A 137 1.63 -8.26 -1.25
CA LEU A 137 0.29 -7.69 -1.45
C LEU A 137 0.33 -6.19 -1.12
N ALA A 138 -0.47 -5.40 -1.82
CA ALA A 138 -0.76 -4.04 -1.41
C ALA A 138 -1.63 -4.10 -0.14
N LEU A 139 -1.08 -3.68 0.99
CA LEU A 139 -1.74 -3.75 2.31
C LEU A 139 -1.54 -2.44 3.05
N ASP A 140 -2.44 -2.18 4.00
CA ASP A 140 -2.31 -1.10 5.00
C ASP A 140 -1.97 0.24 4.30
N CYS A 141 -0.88 0.92 4.67
CA CYS A 141 -0.49 2.21 4.11
C CYS A 141 -0.32 2.23 2.58
N ILE A 142 0.04 1.10 1.95
CA ILE A 142 0.17 1.05 0.49
C ILE A 142 -1.19 1.24 -0.18
N ILE A 143 -2.26 0.67 0.39
CA ILE A 143 -3.62 0.87 -0.11
C ILE A 143 -4.05 2.31 0.15
N ASP A 144 -3.87 2.79 1.38
CA ASP A 144 -4.36 4.10 1.80
C ASP A 144 -3.72 5.27 1.01
N GLU A 145 -2.47 5.12 0.58
CA GLU A 145 -1.77 6.16 -0.17
C GLU A 145 -1.91 6.03 -1.69
N TYR A 146 -1.74 4.82 -2.24
CA TYR A 146 -1.59 4.65 -3.69
C TYR A 146 -2.85 4.20 -4.40
N LEU A 147 -3.80 3.54 -3.72
CA LEU A 147 -5.00 3.04 -4.41
C LEU A 147 -6.05 4.14 -4.53
N HIS A 148 -6.18 4.70 -5.73
CA HIS A 148 -7.16 5.72 -6.09
C HIS A 148 -7.42 5.69 -7.61
N ASP A 149 -8.53 6.27 -8.05
CA ASP A 149 -8.86 6.32 -9.47
C ASP A 149 -7.79 7.06 -10.28
N GLY A 150 -7.47 6.54 -11.45
CA GLY A 150 -6.44 7.07 -12.34
C GLY A 150 -5.01 6.69 -11.97
N VAL A 151 -4.77 5.90 -10.91
CA VAL A 151 -3.41 5.41 -10.62
C VAL A 151 -2.97 4.36 -11.64
N GLU A 152 -1.70 4.41 -12.04
CA GLU A 152 -1.11 3.47 -12.98
C GLU A 152 -1.00 2.07 -12.37
N VAL A 153 -1.42 1.07 -13.14
CA VAL A 153 -1.38 -0.34 -12.79
C VAL A 153 -0.91 -1.17 -13.99
N ALA A 154 -0.32 -2.32 -13.72
CA ALA A 154 0.06 -3.28 -14.76
C ALA A 154 -0.80 -4.54 -14.68
N VAL A 155 -1.37 -4.93 -15.82
CA VAL A 155 -1.99 -6.25 -16.04
C VAL A 155 -0.93 -7.15 -16.67
N VAL A 156 -0.69 -8.31 -16.07
CA VAL A 156 0.30 -9.26 -16.57
C VAL A 156 -0.30 -10.66 -16.63
N GLY A 157 -0.10 -11.36 -17.74
CA GLY A 157 -0.61 -12.71 -17.89
C GLY A 157 -0.33 -13.39 -19.22
N PHE A 158 -1.00 -14.53 -19.41
CA PHE A 158 -0.85 -15.41 -20.57
C PHE A 158 -2.15 -15.51 -21.40
N GLY A 159 -3.06 -14.55 -21.22
CA GLY A 159 -4.35 -14.52 -21.90
C GLY A 159 -4.28 -14.13 -23.37
N ASN A 160 -5.46 -14.06 -23.97
CA ASN A 160 -5.62 -13.75 -25.39
C ASN A 160 -5.22 -12.30 -25.72
N THR A 161 -4.63 -12.12 -26.89
CA THR A 161 -3.87 -10.92 -27.28
C THR A 161 -4.63 -9.96 -28.19
N ASN A 162 -5.96 -10.08 -28.27
CA ASN A 162 -6.79 -9.23 -29.11
C ASN A 162 -8.15 -8.95 -28.46
N GLU A 163 -8.75 -7.81 -28.79
CA GLU A 163 -10.03 -7.36 -28.21
C GLU A 163 -11.16 -8.38 -28.38
N GLN A 164 -11.14 -9.21 -29.44
CA GLN A 164 -12.14 -10.26 -29.68
C GLN A 164 -11.96 -11.48 -28.78
N GLY A 165 -10.82 -11.59 -28.09
CA GLY A 165 -10.50 -12.68 -27.19
C GLY A 165 -10.39 -14.03 -27.87
N ASN A 166 -9.84 -14.09 -29.09
CA ASN A 166 -9.70 -15.34 -29.84
C ASN A 166 -8.29 -15.58 -30.43
N LYS A 167 -7.33 -14.69 -30.17
CA LYS A 167 -5.92 -14.85 -30.51
C LYS A 167 -5.17 -15.30 -29.26
N SER A 168 -4.91 -16.60 -29.14
CA SER A 168 -4.14 -17.13 -28.01
C SER A 168 -2.64 -16.93 -28.19
N THR A 169 -1.92 -16.96 -27.08
CA THR A 169 -0.45 -16.89 -27.07
C THR A 169 0.13 -17.84 -26.02
N SER A 170 1.41 -18.19 -26.17
CA SER A 170 2.16 -18.78 -25.06
C SER A 170 3.03 -17.80 -24.30
N GLN A 171 3.22 -16.62 -24.88
CA GLN A 171 4.13 -15.64 -24.34
C GLN A 171 3.41 -14.83 -23.27
N LYS A 172 4.07 -14.64 -22.13
CA LYS A 172 3.62 -13.72 -21.09
C LYS A 172 3.65 -12.31 -21.64
N ARG A 173 2.63 -11.54 -21.31
CA ARG A 173 2.44 -10.19 -21.80
C ARG A 173 2.22 -9.25 -20.62
N GLU A 174 2.64 -8.01 -20.77
CA GLU A 174 2.37 -6.92 -19.83
C GLU A 174 1.58 -5.80 -20.52
N GLY A 175 0.67 -5.16 -19.81
CA GLY A 175 -0.03 -3.96 -20.26
C GLY A 175 -0.17 -2.96 -19.12
N PHE A 176 0.20 -1.71 -19.36
CA PHE A 176 0.05 -0.62 -18.40
C PHE A 176 -1.25 0.14 -18.67
N THR A 177 -2.05 0.31 -17.63
CA THR A 177 -3.35 0.98 -17.66
C THR A 177 -3.57 1.68 -16.34
N HIS A 178 -4.82 2.06 -16.04
CA HIS A 178 -5.16 2.73 -14.80
C HIS A 178 -6.33 2.06 -14.08
N ILE A 179 -6.41 2.29 -12.77
CA ILE A 179 -7.65 2.06 -12.03
C ILE A 179 -8.70 3.01 -12.56
N GLN A 180 -9.84 2.47 -12.99
CA GLN A 180 -10.98 3.27 -13.45
C GLN A 180 -11.94 3.58 -12.31
N ASP A 181 -12.06 2.67 -11.35
CA ASP A 181 -12.96 2.77 -10.20
C ASP A 181 -12.43 1.88 -9.06
N HIS A 182 -11.77 2.47 -8.06
CA HIS A 182 -11.04 1.74 -7.02
C HIS A 182 -11.93 1.14 -5.92
N ASP A 183 -13.15 1.66 -5.73
CA ASP A 183 -14.08 1.25 -4.67
C ASP A 183 -15.41 0.71 -5.20
N CYS A 184 -15.59 0.70 -6.52
CA CYS A 184 -16.78 0.24 -7.23
C CYS A 184 -18.05 0.97 -6.82
N ASP A 185 -17.95 2.30 -6.71
CA ASP A 185 -19.07 3.20 -6.47
C ASP A 185 -19.75 3.67 -7.77
N GLU A 186 -19.11 3.47 -8.93
CA GLU A 186 -19.66 3.81 -10.23
C GLU A 186 -20.38 2.62 -10.89
N ASN A 187 -21.56 2.91 -11.45
CA ASN A 187 -22.28 1.90 -12.23
C ASN A 187 -21.82 1.87 -13.70
N TYR A 188 -21.31 2.99 -14.22
CA TYR A 188 -20.95 3.16 -15.62
C TYR A 188 -19.60 3.86 -15.75
N ILE A 189 -18.61 3.13 -16.26
CA ILE A 189 -17.25 3.61 -16.50
C ILE A 189 -17.12 3.83 -18.01
N ASN A 190 -16.72 5.02 -18.44
CA ASN A 190 -16.57 5.38 -19.86
C ASN A 190 -17.80 5.04 -20.74
N GLY A 191 -19.00 5.10 -20.15
CA GLY A 191 -20.27 4.79 -20.82
C GLY A 191 -20.62 3.30 -20.91
N VAL A 192 -19.81 2.42 -20.33
CA VAL A 192 -20.03 0.97 -20.25
C VAL A 192 -20.50 0.60 -18.85
N TYR A 193 -21.55 -0.22 -18.77
CA TYR A 193 -22.04 -0.71 -17.47
C TYR A 193 -20.98 -1.64 -16.85
N ALA A 194 -20.32 -1.19 -15.78
CA ALA A 194 -19.23 -1.93 -15.18
C ALA A 194 -19.72 -3.24 -14.55
N GLY A 195 -20.79 -3.18 -13.76
CA GLY A 195 -21.29 -4.32 -12.99
C GLY A 195 -20.33 -4.74 -11.86
N CYS A 196 -19.43 -3.85 -11.46
CA CYS A 196 -18.59 -4.00 -10.28
C CYS A 196 -19.43 -3.82 -9.00
N ASN A 197 -19.02 -4.45 -7.89
CA ASN A 197 -19.81 -4.49 -6.68
C ASN A 197 -19.00 -4.21 -5.40
N SER A 198 -19.12 -2.99 -4.89
CA SER A 198 -18.55 -2.56 -3.60
C SER A 198 -19.05 -3.34 -2.38
N SER A 199 -20.22 -4.00 -2.47
CA SER A 199 -20.82 -4.77 -1.36
C SER A 199 -20.40 -6.24 -1.32
N VAL A 200 -19.60 -6.70 -2.29
CA VAL A 200 -19.11 -8.07 -2.32
C VAL A 200 -18.15 -8.30 -1.13
N SER A 201 -18.52 -9.25 -0.27
CA SER A 201 -17.78 -9.52 0.97
C SER A 201 -16.54 -10.38 0.71
N PRO A 202 -15.36 -10.07 1.29
CA PRO A 202 -15.17 -9.12 2.39
C PRO A 202 -14.67 -7.72 2.02
N GLY A 203 -14.16 -7.50 0.81
CA GLY A 203 -13.39 -6.30 0.47
C GLY A 203 -13.93 -5.41 -0.65
N GLY A 204 -15.08 -5.76 -1.22
CA GLY A 204 -15.52 -5.19 -2.49
C GLY A 204 -14.66 -5.68 -3.66
N GLU A 205 -14.92 -5.08 -4.81
CA GLU A 205 -14.22 -5.30 -6.08
C GLU A 205 -13.60 -3.97 -6.52
N LEU A 206 -12.76 -4.02 -7.57
CA LEU A 206 -12.19 -2.84 -8.21
C LEU A 206 -12.31 -2.94 -9.73
N GLY A 207 -12.41 -1.80 -10.41
CA GLY A 207 -12.44 -1.65 -11.85
C GLY A 207 -11.13 -1.08 -12.40
N ALA A 208 -10.56 -1.73 -13.41
CA ALA A 208 -9.35 -1.26 -14.08
C ALA A 208 -9.33 -1.70 -15.55
N GLY A 209 -8.39 -1.16 -16.31
CA GLY A 209 -8.28 -1.45 -17.75
C GLY A 209 -9.16 -0.55 -18.60
N GLY A 210 -9.31 -0.92 -19.86
CA GLY A 210 -9.84 -0.02 -20.87
C GLY A 210 -8.75 0.89 -21.45
N ASP A 211 -9.15 1.88 -22.25
CA ASP A 211 -8.23 2.81 -22.92
C ASP A 211 -7.21 2.14 -23.86
N GLY A 212 -7.60 1.01 -24.43
CA GLY A 212 -6.78 0.21 -25.32
C GLY A 212 -6.00 -0.89 -24.62
N VAL A 213 -5.89 -0.88 -23.28
CA VAL A 213 -5.20 -1.91 -22.50
C VAL A 213 -6.15 -2.66 -21.57
N ASP A 214 -6.32 -3.98 -21.75
CA ASP A 214 -7.28 -4.74 -20.93
C ASP A 214 -6.93 -6.23 -20.77
N ALA A 215 -7.37 -6.82 -19.66
CA ALA A 215 -7.27 -8.26 -19.40
C ALA A 215 -8.22 -9.05 -20.31
N CYS A 216 -7.86 -10.29 -20.63
CA CYS A 216 -8.67 -11.13 -21.51
C CYS A 216 -8.75 -12.59 -21.04
N PHE A 217 -9.41 -13.43 -21.83
CA PHE A 217 -9.54 -14.86 -21.52
C PHE A 217 -8.16 -15.50 -21.35
N GLY A 218 -7.94 -16.15 -20.21
CA GLY A 218 -6.65 -16.73 -19.80
C GLY A 218 -5.87 -15.87 -18.80
N ASP A 219 -6.17 -14.57 -18.70
CA ASP A 219 -5.63 -13.68 -17.66
C ASP A 219 -6.39 -13.81 -16.34
N SER A 220 -7.53 -14.49 -16.32
CA SER A 220 -8.27 -14.83 -15.09
C SER A 220 -7.34 -15.33 -13.99
N GLY A 221 -7.45 -14.71 -12.82
CA GLY A 221 -6.60 -14.97 -11.66
C GLY A 221 -5.24 -14.29 -11.68
N GLY A 222 -4.87 -13.68 -12.80
CA GLY A 222 -3.61 -12.98 -12.96
C GLY A 222 -3.56 -11.67 -12.18
N PRO A 223 -2.33 -11.18 -11.96
CA PRO A 223 -2.06 -9.97 -11.18
C PRO A 223 -2.58 -8.70 -11.86
N LEU A 224 -3.18 -7.84 -11.04
CA LEU A 224 -3.15 -6.40 -11.24
C LEU A 224 -2.12 -5.83 -10.26
N TYR A 225 -1.00 -5.36 -10.78
CA TYR A 225 0.07 -4.76 -9.98
C TYR A 225 -0.14 -3.25 -9.85
N LEU A 226 -0.09 -2.76 -8.62
CA LEU A 226 -0.02 -1.34 -8.31
C LEU A 226 1.43 -0.89 -8.43
N ILE A 227 1.69 0.07 -9.31
CA ILE A 227 3.03 0.59 -9.59
C ILE A 227 3.29 1.77 -8.66
N THR A 228 4.28 1.63 -7.77
CA THR A 228 4.62 2.65 -6.79
C THR A 228 6.11 2.94 -6.83
N ASP A 229 6.54 4.05 -6.21
CA ASP A 229 7.97 4.32 -6.02
C ASP A 229 8.63 3.43 -4.94
N LYS A 230 7.84 2.64 -4.21
CA LYS A 230 8.27 1.66 -3.19
C LYS A 230 8.43 0.24 -3.72
N GLY A 231 7.98 0.01 -4.95
CA GLY A 231 7.95 -1.30 -5.59
C GLY A 231 6.56 -1.63 -6.13
N ASP A 232 6.47 -2.77 -6.80
CA ASP A 232 5.20 -3.22 -7.36
C ASP A 232 4.52 -4.17 -6.38
N TYR A 233 3.24 -3.94 -6.11
CA TYR A 233 2.43 -4.69 -5.15
C TYR A 233 1.21 -5.31 -5.83
N LEU A 234 0.81 -6.50 -5.41
CA LEU A 234 -0.44 -7.10 -5.90
C LEU A 234 -1.65 -6.40 -5.24
N VAL A 235 -2.42 -5.66 -6.03
CA VAL A 235 -3.62 -4.95 -5.54
C VAL A 235 -4.94 -5.59 -5.99
N GLY A 236 -4.91 -6.36 -7.08
CA GLY A 236 -6.09 -7.02 -7.62
C GLY A 236 -5.81 -8.38 -8.23
N VAL A 237 -6.80 -9.25 -8.19
CA VAL A 237 -6.82 -10.55 -8.87
C VAL A 237 -7.87 -10.49 -9.98
N THR A 238 -7.46 -10.71 -11.23
CA THR A 238 -8.33 -10.61 -12.42
C THR A 238 -9.52 -11.57 -12.30
N SER A 239 -10.75 -11.08 -12.38
CA SER A 239 -11.96 -11.92 -12.28
C SER A 239 -12.70 -12.03 -13.62
N ARG A 240 -13.16 -10.90 -14.17
CA ARG A 240 -14.05 -10.90 -15.35
C ARG A 240 -14.09 -9.53 -16.03
N ALA A 241 -14.55 -9.47 -17.28
CA ALA A 241 -14.82 -8.22 -17.97
C ALA A 241 -16.02 -7.46 -17.35
N TYR A 242 -16.13 -6.15 -17.64
CA TYR A 242 -17.32 -5.38 -17.31
C TYR A 242 -18.61 -5.98 -17.91
N ALA A 243 -19.73 -5.84 -17.21
CA ALA A 243 -20.98 -6.48 -17.59
C ALA A 243 -21.60 -5.94 -18.90
N GLY A 244 -21.28 -4.70 -19.25
CA GLY A 244 -21.79 -3.99 -20.42
C GLY A 244 -20.95 -4.14 -21.69
N VAL A 245 -19.84 -4.89 -21.66
CA VAL A 245 -18.94 -5.00 -22.82
C VAL A 245 -19.61 -5.66 -24.03
N SER A 246 -19.14 -5.29 -25.23
CA SER A 246 -19.59 -5.92 -26.46
C SER A 246 -19.18 -7.39 -26.50
N GLN A 247 -20.11 -8.27 -26.86
CA GLN A 247 -19.79 -9.69 -27.12
C GLN A 247 -18.80 -9.89 -28.28
N GLN A 248 -18.68 -8.89 -29.17
CA GLN A 248 -17.69 -8.93 -30.25
C GLN A 248 -16.29 -8.50 -29.77
N TYR A 249 -16.21 -7.68 -28.73
CA TYR A 249 -14.96 -7.11 -28.20
C TYR A 249 -14.97 -7.19 -26.66
N PRO A 250 -14.97 -8.40 -26.07
CA PRO A 250 -15.12 -8.57 -24.63
C PRO A 250 -13.91 -8.09 -23.81
N CYS A 251 -12.76 -7.89 -24.44
CA CYS A 251 -11.49 -7.55 -23.77
C CYS A 251 -11.01 -6.16 -24.15
N ARG A 252 -11.91 -5.16 -24.20
CA ARG A 252 -11.57 -3.81 -24.69
C ARG A 252 -11.92 -2.71 -23.70
N ASP A 253 -13.05 -2.86 -23.01
CA ASP A 253 -13.71 -1.75 -22.34
C ASP A 253 -13.45 -1.75 -20.81
N GLY A 254 -12.68 -2.70 -20.28
CA GLY A 254 -12.27 -2.79 -18.87
C GLY A 254 -12.76 -4.05 -18.15
N GLY A 255 -12.15 -4.30 -17.00
CA GLY A 255 -12.34 -5.51 -16.19
C GLY A 255 -12.54 -5.24 -14.70
N ILE A 256 -13.09 -6.26 -14.04
CA ILE A 256 -13.33 -6.34 -12.61
C ILE A 256 -12.26 -7.24 -11.98
N TYR A 257 -11.70 -6.78 -10.89
CA TYR A 257 -10.70 -7.48 -10.11
C TYR A 257 -11.15 -7.59 -8.65
N VAL A 258 -10.64 -8.61 -7.98
CA VAL A 258 -10.95 -8.93 -6.58
C VAL A 258 -9.78 -8.54 -5.70
N ARG A 259 -10.08 -7.94 -4.54
CA ARG A 259 -9.11 -7.38 -3.61
C ARG A 259 -8.48 -8.42 -2.67
N PRO A 260 -7.20 -8.80 -2.82
CA PRO A 260 -6.58 -9.84 -2.00
C PRO A 260 -6.33 -9.40 -0.54
N ASP A 261 -6.21 -8.09 -0.30
CA ASP A 261 -5.96 -7.51 1.02
C ASP A 261 -7.06 -7.83 2.04
N ALA A 262 -8.31 -7.93 1.58
CA ALA A 262 -9.46 -8.23 2.42
C ALA A 262 -9.52 -9.69 2.91
N VAL A 263 -8.72 -10.59 2.32
CA VAL A 263 -8.70 -12.02 2.64
C VAL A 263 -7.34 -12.54 3.14
N VAL A 264 -6.38 -11.68 3.47
CA VAL A 264 -5.04 -12.08 3.93
C VAL A 264 -5.08 -13.10 5.06
N LYS A 265 -5.87 -12.85 6.12
CA LYS A 265 -5.98 -13.80 7.23
C LYS A 265 -6.49 -15.17 6.80
N TRP A 266 -7.34 -15.23 5.77
CA TRP A 266 -7.81 -16.50 5.22
C TRP A 266 -6.71 -17.19 4.40
N ILE A 267 -6.00 -16.45 3.56
CA ILE A 267 -4.84 -16.94 2.80
C ILE A 267 -3.82 -17.57 3.74
N GLU A 268 -3.43 -16.86 4.80
CA GLU A 268 -2.43 -17.32 5.77
C GLU A 268 -2.88 -18.59 6.51
N ARG A 269 -4.16 -18.65 6.92
CA ARG A 269 -4.72 -19.84 7.58
C ARG A 269 -4.77 -21.06 6.66
N LYS A 270 -5.03 -20.88 5.37
CA LYS A 270 -5.13 -21.98 4.40
C LYS A 270 -3.76 -22.48 3.97
N SER A 271 -2.86 -21.56 3.66
CA SER A 271 -1.51 -21.88 3.17
C SER A 271 -0.52 -22.28 4.27
N GLY A 272 -0.78 -21.87 5.52
CA GLY A 272 0.16 -21.98 6.63
C GLY A 272 1.35 -21.02 6.52
N ARG A 273 1.31 -20.02 5.62
CA ARG A 273 2.35 -19.01 5.46
C ARG A 273 1.89 -17.68 6.03
N THR A 274 2.79 -16.95 6.66
CA THR A 274 2.61 -15.53 6.95
C THR A 274 3.03 -14.73 5.73
N LEU A 275 2.19 -13.81 5.28
CA LEU A 275 2.53 -12.97 4.13
C LEU A 275 3.36 -11.76 4.58
N PRO A 276 4.32 -11.30 3.77
CA PRO A 276 5.02 -10.05 4.02
C PRO A 276 4.02 -8.91 4.16
N ARG A 277 4.24 -8.04 5.15
CA ARG A 277 3.51 -6.79 5.31
C ARG A 277 4.42 -5.62 4.92
N PRO A 278 3.90 -4.58 4.26
CA PRO A 278 4.67 -3.36 4.09
C PRO A 278 4.97 -2.77 5.46
N ALA A 279 6.17 -2.19 5.61
CA ALA A 279 6.49 -1.40 6.78
C ALA A 279 5.87 -0.01 6.59
N CYS A 280 4.97 0.36 7.50
CA CYS A 280 4.24 1.62 7.48
C CYS A 280 4.71 2.49 8.66
N ASN A 281 4.66 3.82 8.51
CA ASN A 281 4.95 4.74 9.61
C ASN A 281 3.97 4.49 10.75
N ALA A 282 4.49 4.43 11.96
CA ALA A 282 3.77 4.30 13.20
C ALA A 282 3.75 5.65 13.91
N ALA A 283 2.63 5.97 14.55
CA ALA A 283 2.56 7.19 15.36
C ALA A 283 3.57 7.13 16.52
N PRO A 284 4.19 8.26 16.91
CA PRO A 284 4.95 8.35 18.15
C PRO A 284 4.02 8.10 19.35
N ASP A 285 4.60 7.63 20.47
CA ASP A 285 3.91 7.45 21.76
C ASP A 285 4.56 8.36 22.83
N PRO A 286 4.34 9.68 22.73
CA PRO A 286 5.09 10.65 23.49
C PRO A 286 4.77 10.59 24.99
N GLU A 287 5.81 10.52 25.81
CA GLU A 287 5.70 10.58 27.26
C GLU A 287 6.48 11.76 27.83
N ALA A 288 5.91 12.41 28.86
CA ALA A 288 6.58 13.44 29.63
C ALA A 288 6.16 13.34 31.11
N ALA A 289 7.05 13.78 32.01
CA ALA A 289 6.71 13.88 33.42
C ALA A 289 5.93 15.18 33.71
N ASP A 290 4.99 15.11 34.65
CA ASP A 290 4.33 16.29 35.21
C ASP A 290 5.32 17.28 35.83
N ILE A 291 4.98 18.57 35.78
CA ILE A 291 5.82 19.64 36.33
C ILE A 291 5.36 19.98 37.75
N ALA A 292 6.27 19.90 38.73
CA ALA A 292 6.03 20.37 40.09
C ALA A 292 6.94 21.55 40.44
N ILE A 293 6.35 22.69 40.82
CA ILE A 293 7.06 23.94 41.16
C ILE A 293 6.84 24.25 42.64
N VAL A 294 7.92 24.22 43.41
CA VAL A 294 7.89 24.39 44.88
C VAL A 294 8.17 25.84 45.28
N ALA A 295 8.97 26.56 44.50
CA ALA A 295 9.36 27.93 44.79
C ALA A 295 8.50 28.92 43.99
N LYS A 296 8.10 30.00 44.68
CA LYS A 296 7.28 31.04 44.07
C LYS A 296 8.05 31.76 42.96
N ASP A 297 7.37 32.02 41.86
CA ASP A 297 7.89 32.78 40.71
C ASP A 297 9.10 32.09 40.03
N GLU A 298 9.28 30.77 40.22
CA GLU A 298 10.21 29.93 39.46
C GLU A 298 9.49 29.20 38.32
N SER A 299 10.22 28.94 37.24
CA SER A 299 9.75 28.10 36.13
C SER A 299 10.01 26.63 36.43
N GLY A 300 9.15 25.76 35.90
CA GLY A 300 9.35 24.32 35.91
C GLY A 300 9.71 23.80 34.52
N THR A 301 10.36 22.64 34.46
CA THR A 301 10.81 22.04 33.20
C THR A 301 10.49 20.57 33.14
N THR A 302 10.14 20.07 31.95
CA THR A 302 10.05 18.63 31.66
C THR A 302 10.66 18.33 30.30
N GLN A 303 10.89 17.06 30.02
CA GLN A 303 11.41 16.56 28.75
C GLN A 303 10.36 15.63 28.15
N ILE A 304 10.03 15.84 26.88
CA ILE A 304 9.21 14.92 26.10
C ILE A 304 10.11 13.86 25.48
N PHE A 305 9.72 12.59 25.61
CA PHE A 305 10.32 11.45 24.94
C PHE A 305 9.32 10.93 23.90
N PRO A 306 9.59 11.04 22.58
CA PRO A 306 8.64 10.64 21.54
C PRO A 306 8.27 9.15 21.54
N ASN A 307 9.17 8.27 22.03
CA ASN A 307 9.05 6.81 22.01
C ASN A 307 8.51 6.25 20.68
N ASP A 308 9.01 6.79 19.57
CA ASP A 308 8.59 6.38 18.24
C ASP A 308 9.05 4.93 17.94
N PRO A 309 8.14 4.04 17.49
CA PRO A 309 8.50 2.71 17.00
C PRO A 309 9.46 2.73 15.80
N ASP A 310 9.52 3.84 15.07
CA ASP A 310 10.32 4.03 13.87
C ASP A 310 11.64 4.76 14.19
N PRO A 311 12.77 4.03 14.15
CA PRO A 311 14.01 4.48 14.78
C PRO A 311 14.73 5.64 14.08
N ASP A 312 14.52 5.86 12.78
CA ASP A 312 15.19 6.93 12.04
C ASP A 312 14.30 8.17 11.82
N ASN A 313 13.07 8.19 12.36
CA ASN A 313 12.18 9.34 12.31
C ASN A 313 12.76 10.55 13.08
N ILE A 314 12.54 11.74 12.53
CA ILE A 314 12.84 13.03 13.19
C ILE A 314 11.54 13.62 13.74
N HIS A 315 11.56 14.06 15.00
CA HIS A 315 10.39 14.62 15.66
C HIS A 315 10.40 16.15 15.72
N THR A 316 9.21 16.72 15.60
CA THR A 316 8.94 18.14 15.87
C THR A 316 7.94 18.26 17.03
N PHE A 317 8.11 19.29 17.85
CA PHE A 317 7.32 19.52 19.05
C PHE A 317 6.63 20.88 18.96
N THR A 318 5.32 20.90 19.10
CA THR A 318 4.54 22.14 19.01
C THR A 318 3.49 22.24 20.12
N LEU A 319 3.29 23.44 20.66
CA LEU A 319 2.25 23.66 21.66
C LEU A 319 0.87 23.57 20.98
N ALA A 320 0.11 22.51 21.29
CA ALA A 320 -1.21 22.25 20.72
C ALA A 320 -2.31 22.98 21.52
N GLU A 321 -2.28 22.86 22.83
CA GLU A 321 -3.18 23.56 23.75
C GLU A 321 -2.38 24.32 24.79
N ALA A 322 -2.63 25.63 24.92
CA ALA A 322 -1.91 26.49 25.86
C ALA A 322 -2.43 26.32 27.30
N ALA A 323 -1.55 26.53 28.27
CA ALA A 323 -1.92 26.58 29.68
C ALA A 323 -2.76 27.85 29.98
N GLU A 324 -3.70 27.75 30.92
CA GLU A 324 -4.55 28.90 31.28
C GLU A 324 -3.83 29.87 32.24
N ASN A 325 -2.91 29.35 33.08
CA ASN A 325 -2.34 30.08 34.21
C ASN A 325 -0.81 30.22 34.15
N GLY A 326 -0.20 29.95 33.00
CA GLY A 326 1.22 30.18 32.76
C GLY A 326 1.58 30.22 31.28
N ASP A 327 2.80 30.67 31.01
CA ASP A 327 3.39 30.69 29.68
C ASP A 327 4.19 29.39 29.45
N VAL A 328 3.97 28.73 28.31
CA VAL A 328 4.67 27.50 27.92
C VAL A 328 5.60 27.79 26.75
N GLN A 329 6.87 27.38 26.88
CA GLN A 329 7.84 27.38 25.79
C GLN A 329 8.27 25.95 25.49
N VAL A 330 8.08 25.53 24.23
CA VAL A 330 8.51 24.22 23.71
C VAL A 330 9.74 24.44 22.83
N PHE A 331 10.78 23.62 23.03
CA PHE A 331 12.03 23.67 22.27
C PHE A 331 12.13 22.49 21.29
N ASP A 332 12.98 22.64 20.27
CA ASP A 332 13.17 21.64 19.20
C ASP A 332 13.69 20.28 19.72
N ASP A 333 14.35 20.25 20.87
CA ASP A 333 14.84 19.02 21.51
C ASP A 333 13.80 18.33 22.40
N GLY A 334 12.56 18.82 22.41
CA GLY A 334 11.48 18.31 23.26
C GLY A 334 11.53 18.80 24.71
N THR A 335 12.47 19.68 25.06
CA THR A 335 12.44 20.37 26.36
C THR A 335 11.23 21.30 26.41
N VAL A 336 10.52 21.29 27.53
CA VAL A 336 9.41 22.20 27.79
C VAL A 336 9.67 23.00 29.06
N VAL A 337 9.45 24.31 28.99
CA VAL A 337 9.55 25.23 30.13
C VAL A 337 8.19 25.86 30.38
N TYR A 338 7.66 25.69 31.59
CA TYR A 338 6.44 26.35 32.07
C TYR A 338 6.80 27.47 33.05
N THR A 339 6.27 28.67 32.81
CA THR A 339 6.41 29.82 33.71
C THR A 339 5.05 30.24 34.25
N PRO A 340 4.75 29.99 35.54
CA PRO A 340 3.47 30.38 36.12
C PRO A 340 3.24 31.90 36.01
N HIS A 341 2.01 32.32 35.73
CA HIS A 341 1.64 33.72 35.86
C HIS A 341 1.85 34.20 37.29
N LYS A 342 2.29 35.44 37.44
CA LYS A 342 2.68 36.02 38.74
C LYS A 342 1.58 35.84 39.78
N GLY A 343 1.90 35.13 40.86
CA GLY A 343 1.00 34.90 42.00
C GLY A 343 0.01 33.76 41.83
N PHE A 344 0.07 33.00 40.72
CA PHE A 344 -0.66 31.75 40.56
C PHE A 344 -0.15 30.68 41.55
N SER A 345 -1.08 29.87 42.05
CA SER A 345 -0.82 28.66 42.83
C SER A 345 -2.01 27.74 42.62
N GLY A 346 -1.78 26.46 42.35
CA GLY A 346 -2.82 25.52 41.94
C GLY A 346 -2.33 24.56 40.88
N THR A 347 -3.28 23.95 40.17
CA THR A 347 -3.03 23.04 39.05
C THR A 347 -3.29 23.74 37.73
N ASP A 348 -2.50 23.44 36.73
CA ASP A 348 -2.64 23.90 35.35
C ASP A 348 -2.37 22.72 34.40
N ARG A 349 -2.75 22.84 33.13
CA ARG A 349 -2.52 21.80 32.11
C ARG A 349 -2.28 22.44 30.76
N PHE A 350 -1.44 21.81 29.95
CA PHE A 350 -1.27 22.12 28.54
C PHE A 350 -0.97 20.84 27.75
N THR A 351 -1.10 20.91 26.43
CA THR A 351 -0.89 19.78 25.53
C THR A 351 0.18 20.12 24.50
N VAL A 352 1.14 19.23 24.29
CA VAL A 352 2.16 19.34 23.25
C VAL A 352 1.92 18.26 22.20
N ALA A 353 1.84 18.67 20.93
CA ALA A 353 1.81 17.77 19.79
C ALA A 353 3.25 17.37 19.42
N VAL A 354 3.48 16.07 19.28
CA VAL A 354 4.72 15.47 18.80
C VAL A 354 4.43 14.85 17.44
N THR A 355 5.13 15.35 16.41
CA THR A 355 4.93 14.93 15.03
C THR A 355 6.22 14.32 14.51
N ASP A 356 6.16 13.07 14.08
CA ASP A 356 7.25 12.45 13.32
C ASP A 356 7.29 13.00 11.89
N ASP A 357 8.40 12.80 11.19
CA ASP A 357 8.56 13.22 9.79
C ASP A 357 8.25 12.11 8.77
N GLY A 358 7.95 10.90 9.25
CA GLY A 358 7.72 9.70 8.45
C GLY A 358 8.84 9.41 7.44
N SER A 359 10.09 9.79 7.74
CA SER A 359 11.15 9.87 6.73
C SER A 359 11.58 8.51 6.16
N ASP A 360 11.48 7.44 6.95
CA ASP A 360 11.68 6.06 6.49
C ASP A 360 10.51 5.55 5.66
N TYR A 361 9.31 6.04 5.95
CA TYR A 361 8.05 5.56 5.43
C TYR A 361 7.26 6.72 4.83
N LYS A 362 7.83 7.28 3.74
CA LYS A 362 7.23 8.40 2.99
C LYS A 362 5.76 8.21 2.62
N SER A 363 5.26 6.98 2.74
CA SER A 363 3.91 6.56 2.38
C SER A 363 2.80 6.83 3.40
N SER A 364 3.14 7.25 4.61
CA SER A 364 2.14 7.53 5.66
C SER A 364 2.16 8.99 6.12
N GLY A 365 3.07 9.78 5.54
CA GLY A 365 3.29 11.17 5.92
C GLY A 365 3.70 11.32 7.39
N PRO A 366 3.83 12.58 7.86
CA PRO A 366 4.04 12.85 9.27
C PRO A 366 2.81 12.43 10.07
N ILE A 367 3.00 11.68 11.17
CA ILE A 367 1.93 11.35 12.12
C ILE A 367 2.15 12.14 13.41
N THR A 368 1.04 12.64 13.97
CA THR A 368 1.04 13.43 15.21
C THR A 368 0.37 12.66 16.33
N ALA A 369 1.01 12.66 17.51
CA ALA A 369 0.42 12.26 18.77
C ALA A 369 0.58 13.36 19.82
N ASP A 370 -0.38 13.45 20.73
CA ASP A 370 -0.43 14.48 21.77
C ASP A 370 0.03 13.94 23.12
N VAL A 371 0.72 14.78 23.90
CA VAL A 371 1.04 14.52 25.31
C VAL A 371 0.48 15.64 26.19
N ASP A 372 -0.36 15.26 27.15
CA ASP A 372 -0.88 16.15 28.20
C ASP A 372 0.12 16.24 29.36
N ILE A 373 0.47 17.45 29.78
CA ILE A 373 1.36 17.69 30.93
C ILE A 373 0.59 18.44 32.01
N ASP A 374 0.44 17.81 33.17
CA ASP A 374 -0.11 18.46 34.35
C ASP A 374 0.97 19.26 35.09
N VAL A 375 0.60 20.44 35.56
CA VAL A 375 1.47 21.32 36.34
C VAL A 375 0.88 21.55 37.72
N THR A 376 1.69 21.44 38.76
CA THR A 376 1.32 21.81 40.13
C THR A 376 2.27 22.85 40.68
N VAL A 377 1.73 24.01 41.09
CA VAL A 377 2.48 25.12 41.71
C VAL A 377 2.10 25.21 43.19
N GLU A 378 3.04 24.92 44.08
CA GLU A 378 2.80 24.92 45.52
C GLU A 378 2.52 26.32 46.06
N ARG A 379 1.56 26.39 47.00
CA ARG A 379 1.27 27.62 47.73
C ARG A 379 2.25 27.75 48.89
N MET A 380 3.18 28.71 48.83
CA MET A 380 4.13 28.96 49.92
C MET A 380 3.41 29.04 51.28
N GLY A 381 3.70 28.10 52.16
CA GLY A 381 3.32 28.15 53.56
C GLY A 381 4.00 29.36 54.20
N GLY A 382 3.22 30.38 54.54
CA GLY A 382 3.70 31.46 55.39
C GLY A 382 4.15 30.87 56.73
N SER A 383 5.47 30.77 56.94
CA SER A 383 6.03 30.54 58.26
C SER A 383 5.73 31.78 59.12
N GLY A 384 4.55 31.77 59.74
CA GLY A 384 4.19 32.69 60.80
C GLY A 384 5.02 32.36 62.04
N GLY A 385 6.21 32.94 62.11
CA GLY A 385 6.97 33.04 63.35
C GLY A 385 6.20 33.91 64.36
N GLY A 386 5.33 33.29 65.15
CA GLY A 386 4.64 33.88 66.29
C GLY A 386 5.16 33.25 67.57
N CYS A 387 5.74 34.09 68.44
CA CYS A 387 6.40 33.71 69.69
C CYS A 387 5.55 32.82 70.59
N GLY A 388 6.22 31.84 71.22
CA GLY A 388 5.63 31.00 72.24
C GLY A 388 5.15 31.79 73.46
N CYS A 389 3.97 31.44 73.93
CA CYS A 389 3.64 31.43 75.35
C CYS A 389 2.97 30.10 75.67
N SER A 390 3.57 29.40 76.61
CA SER A 390 3.10 28.16 77.20
C SER A 390 1.76 28.37 77.91
N SER A 391 0.78 27.54 77.59
CA SER A 391 -0.21 27.10 78.56
C SER A 391 -0.52 25.63 78.30
N THR A 392 -0.06 24.80 79.23
CA THR A 392 -0.42 23.39 79.42
C THR A 392 -1.93 23.21 79.48
N GLU A 393 -2.48 22.25 78.71
CA GLU A 393 -3.46 21.17 79.00
C GLU A 393 -3.48 20.33 77.68
N GLY A 394 -3.47 19.01 77.56
CA GLY A 394 -4.02 17.90 78.34
C GLY A 394 -4.71 16.95 77.34
N PHE A 395 -4.25 15.69 77.27
CA PHE A 395 -4.94 14.48 76.75
C PHE A 395 -4.98 14.11 75.24
N ALA A 396 -4.30 12.98 74.98
CA ALA A 396 -4.75 11.71 74.35
C ALA A 396 -5.03 11.57 72.84
N GLY A 397 -4.33 10.59 72.25
CA GLY A 397 -4.97 9.55 71.43
C GLY A 397 -4.42 9.30 70.03
N GLY A 398 -3.99 8.06 69.77
CA GLY A 398 -4.20 7.41 68.46
C GLY A 398 -2.99 7.26 67.54
N LEU A 399 -2.22 6.19 67.74
CA LEU A 399 -1.34 5.61 66.72
C LEU A 399 -2.22 4.83 65.73
N TRP A 400 -2.30 5.25 64.46
CA TRP A 400 -2.85 4.44 63.38
C TRP A 400 -1.77 4.20 62.33
N LEU A 401 -1.27 2.95 62.29
CA LEU A 401 -0.53 2.38 61.18
C LEU A 401 -1.55 2.07 60.06
N THR A 402 -1.38 2.64 58.87
CA THR A 402 -2.03 2.14 57.66
C THR A 402 -1.01 1.41 56.79
N LEU A 403 -1.28 0.13 56.61
CA LEU A 403 -0.53 -0.83 55.80
C LEU A 403 -1.10 -0.80 54.38
N THR A 404 -0.35 -0.34 53.38
CA THR A 404 -0.79 -0.43 51.98
C THR A 404 -0.34 -1.76 51.40
N VAL A 405 -1.30 -2.65 51.12
CA VAL A 405 -1.08 -3.93 50.42
C VAL A 405 -1.16 -3.66 48.92
N GLY A 406 -0.03 -3.75 48.22
CA GLY A 406 0.02 -3.71 46.76
C GLY A 406 -0.45 -5.05 46.15
N PHE A 407 -1.49 -5.00 45.32
CA PHE A 407 -1.89 -6.14 44.48
C PHE A 407 -1.13 -6.08 43.15
N LEU A 408 -0.22 -7.03 42.97
CA LEU A 408 0.42 -7.33 41.68
C LEU A 408 -0.52 -8.25 40.89
N VAL A 409 -1.16 -7.74 39.83
CA VAL A 409 -1.87 -8.61 38.86
C VAL A 409 -0.89 -9.02 37.78
N ARG A 410 -0.43 -10.26 37.88
CA ARG A 410 0.38 -10.95 36.87
C ARG A 410 -0.58 -11.72 35.95
N ARG A 411 -0.79 -11.27 34.72
CA ARG A 411 -1.34 -12.15 33.66
C ARG A 411 -0.19 -12.98 33.08
N ARG A 412 -0.37 -14.30 33.07
CA ARG A 412 0.53 -15.29 32.47
C ARG A 412 -0.10 -15.81 31.19
N ASN A 413 0.76 -15.94 30.19
CA ASN A 413 0.78 -16.83 29.03
C ASN A 413 -0.37 -16.75 28.04
#